data_AF-A0A7W7PIM7-F1
#
_entry.id   AF-A0A7W7PIM7-F1
#
_cell.length_a   1.000
_cell.length_b   1.000
_cell.length_c   1.000
_cell.angle_alpha   90.00
_cell.angle_beta   90.00
_cell.angle_gamma   90.00
#
_symmetry.space_group_name_H-M   'P 1'
#
loop_
_entity.id
_entity.type
_entity.pdbx_description
1 polymer ?
#
loop_
_entity_poly.entity_id
_entity_poly.type
_entity_poly.pdbx_seq_one_letter_code
_entity_poly.pdbx_strand_id
1 'polypeptide(L)'
;MADEIAAVERALVRGEWVPGQEECALGGALFECRDRLVENPSPADMPSSERGLWLTQTLVVQALLVCELTDEVLPRWRERLAGSPMVHLVQAYGDAAQPVLPYAARLLAAWQASPPPAPAADLVAGEAEQDTRFWDAHHWEEAQLSPAERAEIELALHRCGDIATVIYAAVTGQTDY
;
A
#
# COMPACT_ATOMS: atom_id res chain seq x y z
N MET A 1 16.29 4.23 -10.70
CA MET A 1 15.17 4.17 -9.74
C MET A 1 15.62 4.16 -8.28
N ALA A 2 16.24 3.11 -7.73
CA ALA A 2 16.71 3.14 -6.33
C ALA A 2 17.70 4.28 -6.05
N ASP A 3 18.68 4.49 -6.94
CA ASP A 3 19.63 5.60 -6.83
C ASP A 3 19.00 6.99 -6.96
N GLU A 4 17.87 7.09 -7.68
CA GLU A 4 17.16 8.35 -7.89
C GLU A 4 16.34 8.73 -6.67
N ILE A 5 15.67 7.77 -6.03
CA ILE A 5 14.92 7.99 -4.78
C ILE A 5 15.88 8.40 -3.67
N ALA A 6 17.01 7.70 -3.52
CA ALA A 6 18.05 8.08 -2.57
C ALA A 6 18.64 9.47 -2.87
N ALA A 7 18.67 9.91 -4.14
CA ALA A 7 19.08 11.27 -4.49
C ALA A 7 18.03 12.32 -4.07
N VAL A 8 16.75 12.04 -4.30
CA VAL A 8 15.64 12.92 -3.86
C VAL A 8 15.59 13.02 -2.34
N GLU A 9 15.72 11.90 -1.64
CA GLU A 9 15.81 11.86 -0.17
C GLU A 9 16.97 12.70 0.35
N ARG A 10 18.18 12.52 -0.20
CA ARG A 10 19.34 13.35 0.18
C ARG A 10 19.11 14.84 -0.08
N ALA A 11 18.48 15.18 -1.21
CA ALA A 11 18.16 16.57 -1.53
C ALA A 11 17.15 17.15 -0.54
N LEU A 12 16.15 16.37 -0.12
CA LEU A 12 15.20 16.76 0.92
C LEU A 12 15.90 17.01 2.26
N VAL A 13 16.69 16.04 2.75
CA VAL A 13 17.38 16.11 4.05
C VAL A 13 18.38 17.28 4.11
N ARG A 14 19.03 17.60 2.99
CA ARG A 14 19.97 18.74 2.90
C ARG A 14 19.28 20.08 2.67
N GLY A 15 17.97 20.11 2.47
CA GLY A 15 17.22 21.31 2.10
C GLY A 15 17.53 21.82 0.68
N GLU A 16 18.15 20.99 -0.17
CA GLU A 16 18.38 21.29 -1.59
C GLU A 16 17.07 21.21 -2.39
N TRP A 17 16.11 20.41 -1.92
CA TRP A 17 14.73 20.42 -2.36
C TRP A 17 13.82 20.72 -1.16
N VAL A 18 13.00 21.77 -1.30
CA VAL A 18 11.96 22.14 -0.34
C VAL A 18 10.62 22.02 -1.06
N PRO A 19 9.76 21.05 -0.69
CA PRO A 19 8.49 20.83 -1.36
C PRO A 19 7.60 22.06 -1.34
N GLY A 20 7.10 22.46 -2.52
CA GLY A 20 6.10 23.51 -2.65
C GLY A 20 4.70 23.04 -2.24
N GLN A 21 3.74 23.96 -2.11
CA GLN A 21 2.36 23.63 -1.72
C GLN A 21 1.70 22.60 -2.65
N GLU A 22 1.93 22.72 -3.96
CA GLU A 22 1.40 21.77 -4.95
C GLU A 22 2.06 20.39 -4.85
N GLU A 23 3.35 20.33 -4.54
CA GLU A 23 4.06 19.06 -4.30
C GLU A 23 3.56 18.40 -3.01
N CYS A 24 3.40 19.16 -1.92
CA CYS A 24 2.79 18.65 -0.69
C CYS A 24 1.36 18.14 -0.94
N ALA A 25 0.57 18.84 -1.76
CA ALA A 25 -0.79 18.42 -2.10
C ALA A 25 -0.81 17.11 -2.92
N LEU A 26 0.13 16.92 -3.85
CA LEU A 26 0.29 15.66 -4.58
C LEU A 26 0.68 14.52 -3.63
N GLY A 27 1.69 14.73 -2.77
CA GLY A 27 2.10 13.71 -1.78
C GLY A 27 0.97 13.37 -0.81
N GLY A 28 0.22 14.38 -0.36
CA GLY A 28 -0.97 14.20 0.49
C GLY A 28 -2.07 13.40 -0.20
N ALA A 29 -2.33 13.65 -1.49
CA ALA A 29 -3.34 12.91 -2.25
C ALA A 29 -3.08 11.40 -2.31
N LEU A 30 -1.81 10.97 -2.33
CA LEU A 30 -1.44 9.55 -2.24
C LEU A 30 -1.90 8.94 -0.90
N PHE A 31 -1.63 9.63 0.22
CA PHE A 31 -2.02 9.15 1.54
C PHE A 31 -3.54 9.19 1.74
N GLU A 32 -4.22 10.25 1.31
CA GLU A 32 -5.68 10.35 1.35
C GLU A 32 -6.35 9.22 0.55
N CYS A 33 -5.83 8.89 -0.63
CA CYS A 33 -6.29 7.77 -1.44
C CYS A 33 -6.10 6.44 -0.70
N ARG A 34 -4.90 6.21 -0.17
CA ARG A 34 -4.58 5.00 0.60
C ARG A 34 -5.48 4.85 1.81
N ASP A 35 -5.64 5.89 2.61
CA ASP A 35 -6.42 5.85 3.85
C ASP A 35 -7.90 5.57 3.55
N ARG A 36 -8.47 6.18 2.51
CA ARG A 36 -9.83 5.85 2.05
C ARG A 36 -9.97 4.37 1.64
N LEU A 37 -8.98 3.81 0.95
CA LEU A 37 -8.98 2.41 0.53
C LEU A 37 -8.83 1.44 1.72
N VAL A 38 -8.08 1.84 2.75
CA VAL A 38 -7.96 1.09 4.01
C VAL A 38 -9.28 1.13 4.80
N GLU A 39 -9.94 2.29 4.85
CA GLU A 39 -11.23 2.46 5.53
C GLU A 39 -12.39 1.74 4.82
N ASN A 40 -12.29 1.56 3.50
CA ASN A 40 -13.30 0.90 2.67
C ASN A 40 -12.70 -0.31 1.94
N PRO A 41 -12.36 -1.39 2.67
CA PRO A 41 -11.70 -2.54 2.09
C PRO A 41 -12.59 -3.20 1.04
N SER A 42 -11.96 -3.56 -0.08
CA SER A 42 -12.61 -4.30 -1.15
C SER A 42 -11.99 -5.71 -1.23
N PRO A 43 -12.81 -6.77 -1.31
CA PRO A 43 -14.27 -6.77 -1.17
C PRO A 43 -14.70 -6.58 0.29
N ALA A 44 -15.92 -6.08 0.48
CA ALA A 44 -16.47 -5.75 1.80
C ALA A 44 -16.71 -6.96 2.72
N ASP A 45 -16.61 -8.18 2.20
CA ASP A 45 -16.79 -9.42 2.97
C ASP A 45 -15.47 -9.95 3.59
N MET A 46 -14.33 -9.33 3.26
CA MET A 46 -13.08 -9.62 3.98
C MET A 46 -13.19 -9.10 5.41
N PRO A 47 -12.94 -9.94 6.43
CA PRO A 47 -13.12 -9.53 7.81
C PRO A 47 -12.09 -8.45 8.19
N SER A 48 -12.57 -7.46 8.94
CA SER A 48 -11.70 -6.45 9.52
C SER A 48 -10.88 -7.03 10.68
N SER A 49 -9.77 -6.37 10.98
CA SER A 49 -8.88 -6.73 12.07
C SER A 49 -8.42 -5.46 12.79
N GLU A 50 -8.48 -5.47 14.13
CA GLU A 50 -7.92 -4.40 14.96
C GLU A 50 -6.38 -4.39 14.92
N ARG A 51 -5.76 -5.48 14.43
CA ARG A 51 -4.31 -5.61 14.23
C ARG A 51 -3.82 -4.98 12.92
N GLY A 52 -4.73 -4.34 12.17
CA GLY A 52 -4.45 -3.79 10.85
C GLY A 52 -4.74 -4.78 9.73
N LEU A 53 -4.39 -4.39 8.49
CA LEU A 53 -4.61 -5.21 7.31
C LEU A 53 -3.71 -6.45 7.32
N TRP A 54 -4.27 -7.61 7.00
CA TRP A 54 -3.47 -8.80 6.66
C TRP A 54 -2.93 -8.71 5.22
N LEU A 55 -2.21 -9.73 4.76
CA LEU A 55 -1.49 -9.65 3.49
C LEU A 55 -2.43 -9.43 2.28
N THR A 56 -3.50 -10.21 2.17
CA THR A 56 -4.43 -10.14 1.03
C THR A 56 -5.08 -8.77 0.91
N GLN A 57 -5.61 -8.23 2.02
CA GLN A 57 -6.11 -6.86 2.11
C GLN A 57 -5.04 -5.84 1.73
N THR A 58 -3.82 -6.01 2.23
CA THR A 58 -2.70 -5.12 1.89
C THR A 58 -2.46 -5.11 0.39
N LEU A 59 -2.41 -6.28 -0.26
CA LEU A 59 -2.16 -6.37 -1.70
C LEU A 59 -3.33 -5.81 -2.52
N VAL A 60 -4.58 -6.01 -2.09
CA VAL A 60 -5.74 -5.43 -2.78
C VAL A 60 -5.74 -3.91 -2.66
N VAL A 61 -5.45 -3.36 -1.47
CA VAL A 61 -5.31 -1.91 -1.27
C VAL A 61 -4.19 -1.36 -2.16
N GLN A 62 -3.02 -2.03 -2.21
CA GLN A 62 -1.92 -1.62 -3.09
C GLN A 62 -2.34 -1.65 -4.56
N ALA A 63 -3.07 -2.67 -5.00
CA ALA A 63 -3.51 -2.78 -6.38
C ALA A 63 -4.48 -1.66 -6.77
N LEU A 64 -5.47 -1.37 -5.92
CA LEU A 64 -6.42 -0.27 -6.15
C LEU A 64 -5.70 1.09 -6.12
N LEU A 65 -4.77 1.28 -5.18
CA LEU A 65 -3.99 2.49 -5.09
C LEU A 65 -3.15 2.72 -6.36
N VAL A 66 -2.51 1.68 -6.91
CA VAL A 66 -1.77 1.80 -8.18
C VAL A 66 -2.68 2.21 -9.33
N CYS A 67 -3.87 1.63 -9.43
CA CYS A 67 -4.86 2.03 -10.45
C CYS A 67 -5.24 3.50 -10.29
N GLU A 68 -5.63 3.93 -9.09
CA GLU A 68 -6.02 5.32 -8.83
C GLU A 68 -4.87 6.32 -9.07
N LEU A 69 -3.65 5.96 -8.67
CA LEU A 69 -2.48 6.78 -8.92
C LEU A 69 -2.23 6.96 -10.42
N THR A 70 -2.39 5.90 -11.20
CA THR A 70 -2.10 5.88 -12.63
C THR A 70 -3.19 6.58 -13.44
N ASP A 71 -4.45 6.35 -13.09
CA ASP A 71 -5.61 6.77 -13.88
C ASP A 71 -6.13 8.15 -13.50
N GLU A 72 -5.96 8.56 -12.23
CA GLU A 72 -6.55 9.80 -11.72
C GLU A 72 -5.51 10.78 -11.16
N VAL A 73 -4.67 10.34 -10.23
CA VAL A 73 -3.77 11.26 -9.51
C VAL A 73 -2.68 11.78 -10.42
N LEU A 74 -1.81 10.92 -10.95
CA LEU A 74 -0.67 11.35 -11.76
C LEU A 74 -1.08 12.16 -12.99
N PRO A 75 -2.11 11.78 -13.79
CA PRO A 75 -2.54 12.58 -14.94
C PRO A 75 -2.91 14.03 -14.59
N ARG A 76 -3.54 14.25 -13.43
CA ARG A 76 -3.95 15.59 -12.97
C ARG A 76 -2.77 16.51 -12.62
N TRP A 77 -1.66 15.94 -12.18
CA TRP A 77 -0.52 16.70 -11.65
C TRP A 77 0.68 16.77 -12.60
N ARG A 78 0.83 15.79 -13.51
CA ARG A 78 2.04 15.63 -14.34
C ARG A 78 2.32 16.84 -15.24
N GLU A 79 1.30 17.51 -15.76
CA GLU A 79 1.48 18.72 -16.58
C GLU A 79 1.86 19.95 -15.74
N ARG A 80 1.29 20.07 -14.53
CA ARG A 80 1.51 21.22 -13.64
C ARG A 80 2.85 21.16 -12.92
N LEU A 81 3.29 19.95 -12.58
CA LEU A 81 4.51 19.67 -11.80
C LEU A 81 5.55 18.92 -12.64
N ALA A 82 5.68 19.27 -13.93
CA ALA A 82 6.63 18.62 -14.82
C ALA A 82 8.07 18.71 -14.28
N GLY A 83 8.70 17.54 -14.08
CA GLY A 83 10.06 17.44 -13.52
C GLY A 83 10.17 17.58 -12.00
N SER A 84 9.04 17.69 -11.28
CA SER A 84 9.02 17.73 -9.82
C SER A 84 9.57 16.43 -9.20
N PRO A 85 10.43 16.51 -8.18
CA PRO A 85 10.83 15.34 -7.39
C PRO A 85 9.64 14.59 -6.78
N MET A 86 8.57 15.29 -6.38
CA MET A 86 7.37 14.65 -5.84
C MET A 86 6.65 13.78 -6.89
N VAL A 87 6.52 14.26 -8.13
CA VAL A 87 5.95 13.46 -9.21
C VAL A 87 6.77 12.19 -9.44
N HIS A 88 8.10 12.30 -9.40
CA HIS A 88 8.97 11.12 -9.51
C HIS A 88 8.80 10.15 -8.34
N LEU A 89 8.66 10.63 -7.11
CA LEU A 89 8.43 9.76 -5.94
C LEU A 89 7.09 9.02 -6.03
N VAL A 90 6.00 9.71 -6.38
CA VAL A 90 4.68 9.08 -6.53
C VAL A 90 4.67 8.06 -7.68
N GLN A 91 5.33 8.38 -8.80
CA GLN A 91 5.52 7.44 -9.90
C GLN A 91 6.32 6.21 -9.44
N ALA A 92 7.43 6.42 -8.73
CA ALA A 92 8.28 5.35 -8.23
C ALA A 92 7.56 4.47 -7.19
N TYR A 93 6.67 5.04 -6.38
CA TYR A 93 5.80 4.27 -5.49
C TYR A 93 4.90 3.32 -6.28
N GLY A 94 4.23 3.83 -7.32
CA GLY A 94 3.40 3.01 -8.22
C GLY A 94 4.20 1.90 -8.89
N ASP A 95 5.39 2.23 -9.40
CA ASP A 95 6.30 1.27 -10.04
C ASP A 95 6.82 0.21 -9.05
N ALA A 96 7.07 0.58 -7.80
CA ALA A 96 7.47 -0.35 -6.74
C ALA A 96 6.34 -1.31 -6.34
N ALA A 97 5.08 -0.88 -6.46
CA ALA A 97 3.90 -1.72 -6.19
C ALA A 97 3.48 -2.60 -7.39
N GLN A 98 3.95 -2.33 -8.61
CA GLN A 98 3.61 -3.16 -9.79
C GLN A 98 3.82 -4.68 -9.60
N PRO A 99 4.91 -5.16 -8.98
CA PRO A 99 5.12 -6.58 -8.76
C PRO A 99 4.05 -7.25 -7.90
N VAL A 100 3.31 -6.51 -7.07
CA VAL A 100 2.28 -7.09 -6.21
C VAL A 100 0.94 -7.31 -6.91
N LEU A 101 0.70 -6.68 -8.07
CA LEU A 101 -0.61 -6.73 -8.75
C LEU A 101 -1.05 -8.14 -9.14
N PRO A 102 -0.18 -9.01 -9.73
CA PRO A 102 -0.58 -10.37 -10.07
C PRO A 102 -0.95 -11.19 -8.83
N TYR A 103 -0.26 -10.97 -7.71
CA TYR A 103 -0.54 -11.63 -6.44
C TYR A 103 -1.86 -11.14 -5.82
N ALA A 104 -2.13 -9.83 -5.87
CA ALA A 104 -3.39 -9.27 -5.44
C ALA A 104 -4.57 -9.89 -6.20
N ALA A 105 -4.48 -9.93 -7.54
CA ALA A 105 -5.52 -10.53 -8.38
C ALA A 105 -5.71 -12.02 -8.09
N ARG A 106 -4.62 -12.78 -7.92
CA ARG A 106 -4.67 -14.22 -7.65
C ARG A 106 -5.27 -14.53 -6.28
N LEU A 107 -4.83 -13.83 -5.23
CA LEU A 107 -5.36 -14.00 -3.87
C LEU A 107 -6.82 -13.57 -3.79
N LEU A 108 -7.19 -12.47 -4.45
CA LEU A 108 -8.58 -12.02 -4.51
C LEU A 108 -9.47 -13.07 -5.19
N ALA A 109 -9.03 -13.63 -6.32
CA ALA A 109 -9.77 -14.69 -7.00
C ALA A 109 -9.86 -15.97 -6.15
N ALA A 110 -8.78 -16.34 -5.45
CA ALA A 110 -8.78 -17.48 -4.55
C ALA A 110 -9.73 -17.26 -3.36
N TRP A 111 -9.76 -16.05 -2.79
CA TRP A 111 -10.67 -15.67 -1.72
C TRP A 111 -12.13 -15.79 -2.16
N GLN A 112 -12.46 -15.28 -3.35
CA GLN A 112 -13.82 -15.37 -3.90
C GLN A 112 -14.24 -16.82 -4.21
N ALA A 113 -13.29 -17.67 -4.59
CA ALA A 113 -13.58 -19.08 -4.91
C ALA A 113 -13.71 -19.97 -3.67
N SER A 114 -12.84 -19.76 -2.67
CA SER A 114 -12.75 -20.59 -1.47
C SER A 114 -12.18 -19.77 -0.30
N PRO A 115 -12.99 -18.90 0.32
CA PRO A 115 -12.55 -18.14 1.49
C PRO A 115 -12.32 -19.08 2.68
N PRO A 116 -11.51 -18.68 3.68
CA PRO A 116 -11.42 -19.41 4.94
C PRO A 116 -12.81 -19.55 5.58
N PRO A 117 -13.11 -20.68 6.23
CA PRO A 117 -14.41 -20.90 6.85
C PRO A 117 -14.66 -19.85 7.93
N ALA A 118 -15.88 -19.33 8.00
CA ALA A 118 -16.27 -18.48 9.11
C ALA A 118 -16.25 -19.30 10.42
N PRO A 119 -15.76 -18.74 11.54
CA PRO A 119 -15.87 -19.41 12.83
C PRO A 119 -17.34 -19.70 13.16
N ALA A 120 -17.59 -20.83 13.82
CA ALA A 120 -18.93 -21.21 14.21
C ALA A 120 -19.50 -20.17 15.19
N ALA A 121 -20.58 -19.50 14.77
CA ALA A 121 -21.16 -18.34 15.46
C ALA A 121 -21.71 -18.64 16.87
N ASP A 122 -21.85 -19.92 17.23
CA ASP A 122 -22.29 -20.41 18.53
C ASP A 122 -21.13 -20.69 19.52
N LEU A 123 -19.88 -20.65 19.06
CA LEU A 123 -18.71 -21.05 19.86
C LEU A 123 -17.81 -19.88 20.28
N VAL A 124 -17.82 -18.76 19.54
CA VAL A 124 -16.89 -17.64 19.77
C VAL A 124 -17.61 -16.32 19.50
N ALA A 125 -17.51 -15.36 20.42
CA ALA A 125 -18.13 -14.04 20.29
C ALA A 125 -17.12 -12.93 20.65
N GLY A 126 -17.30 -11.76 20.04
CA GLY A 126 -16.48 -10.57 20.32
C GLY A 126 -15.04 -10.72 19.85
N GLU A 127 -14.08 -10.23 20.65
CA GLU A 127 -12.64 -10.20 20.31
C GLU A 127 -12.08 -11.59 19.93
N ALA A 128 -12.53 -12.65 20.60
CA ALA A 128 -12.08 -14.01 20.30
C ALA A 128 -12.50 -14.49 18.90
N GLU A 129 -13.64 -14.01 18.40
CA GLU A 129 -14.12 -14.35 17.05
C GLU A 129 -13.25 -13.63 16.01
N GLN A 130 -12.90 -12.37 16.27
CA GLN A 130 -12.02 -11.58 15.40
C GLN A 130 -10.60 -12.17 15.35
N ASP A 131 -10.04 -12.55 16.50
CA ASP A 131 -8.72 -13.20 16.55
C ASP A 131 -8.73 -14.55 15.81
N THR A 132 -9.81 -15.33 15.93
CA THR A 132 -9.95 -16.60 15.19
C THR A 132 -9.98 -16.36 13.68
N ARG A 133 -10.81 -15.40 13.21
CA ARG A 133 -10.87 -15.03 11.79
C ARG A 133 -9.53 -14.55 11.25
N PHE A 134 -8.79 -13.79 12.04
CA PHE A 134 -7.45 -13.32 11.67
C PHE A 134 -6.49 -14.49 11.43
N TRP A 135 -6.42 -15.44 12.36
CA TRP A 135 -5.53 -16.59 12.23
C TRP A 135 -5.96 -17.56 11.12
N ASP A 136 -7.27 -17.79 10.95
CA ASP A 136 -7.79 -18.64 9.87
C ASP A 136 -7.41 -18.11 8.49
N ALA A 137 -7.50 -16.79 8.31
CA ALA A 137 -7.07 -16.18 7.07
C ALA A 137 -5.56 -16.16 6.89
N HIS A 138 -4.80 -15.94 7.97
CA HIS A 138 -3.35 -16.01 7.90
C HIS A 138 -2.87 -17.39 7.46
N HIS A 139 -3.44 -18.45 8.04
CA HIS A 139 -3.17 -19.83 7.62
C HIS A 139 -3.65 -20.11 6.19
N TRP A 140 -4.78 -19.53 5.78
CA TRP A 140 -5.23 -19.61 4.40
C TRP A 140 -4.21 -18.97 3.45
N GLU A 141 -3.67 -17.80 3.77
CA GLU A 141 -2.62 -17.11 2.98
C GLU A 141 -1.32 -17.93 2.90
N GLU A 142 -0.95 -18.63 3.97
CA GLU A 142 0.21 -19.55 3.98
C GLU A 142 0.04 -20.67 2.95
N ALA A 143 -1.18 -21.16 2.74
CA ALA A 143 -1.46 -22.16 1.72
C ALA A 143 -1.50 -21.59 0.29
N GLN A 144 -1.68 -20.27 0.11
CA GLN A 144 -1.77 -19.66 -1.22
C GLN A 144 -0.43 -19.26 -1.83
N LEU A 145 0.61 -19.05 -1.02
CA LEU A 145 1.87 -18.45 -1.47
C LEU A 145 3.05 -19.35 -1.14
N SER A 146 3.91 -19.58 -2.13
CA SER A 146 5.22 -20.17 -1.88
C SER A 146 6.14 -19.21 -1.12
N PRO A 147 7.19 -19.72 -0.44
CA PRO A 147 8.17 -18.86 0.24
C PRO A 147 8.85 -17.84 -0.69
N ALA A 148 9.06 -18.20 -1.96
CA ALA A 148 9.66 -17.30 -2.95
C ALA A 148 8.72 -16.13 -3.30
N GLU A 149 7.43 -16.42 -3.54
CA GLU A 149 6.42 -15.38 -3.79
C GLU A 149 6.26 -14.45 -2.58
N ARG A 150 6.30 -14.99 -1.36
CA ARG A 150 6.28 -14.19 -0.13
C ARG A 150 7.47 -13.22 -0.07
N ALA A 151 8.68 -13.70 -0.34
CA ALA A 151 9.87 -12.86 -0.33
C ALA A 151 9.80 -11.75 -1.41
N GLU A 152 9.24 -12.04 -2.58
CA GLU A 152 9.04 -11.03 -3.63
C GLU A 152 8.03 -9.96 -3.20
N ILE A 153 6.91 -10.37 -2.61
CA ILE A 153 5.89 -9.46 -2.09
C ILE A 153 6.47 -8.57 -0.98
N GLU A 154 7.16 -9.16 -0.01
CA GLU A 154 7.80 -8.43 1.09
C GLU A 154 8.79 -7.40 0.57
N LEU A 155 9.62 -7.77 -0.42
CA LEU A 155 10.57 -6.83 -1.04
C LEU A 155 9.87 -5.66 -1.72
N ALA A 156 8.77 -5.92 -2.44
CA ALA A 156 7.99 -4.87 -3.10
C ALA A 156 7.33 -3.93 -2.06
N LEU A 157 6.68 -4.49 -1.04
CA LEU A 157 6.04 -3.72 0.02
C LEU A 157 7.05 -2.90 0.83
N HIS A 158 8.24 -3.45 1.09
CA HIS A 158 9.31 -2.72 1.77
C HIS A 158 9.75 -1.50 0.96
N ARG A 159 9.97 -1.67 -0.36
CA ARG A 159 10.28 -0.54 -1.26
C ARG A 159 9.18 0.51 -1.28
N CYS A 160 7.91 0.11 -1.30
CA CYS A 160 6.80 1.06 -1.18
C CYS A 160 6.87 1.83 0.14
N GLY A 161 7.22 1.16 1.24
CA GLY A 161 7.40 1.78 2.56
C GLY A 161 8.54 2.81 2.60
N ASP A 162 9.69 2.47 2.02
CA ASP A 162 10.84 3.38 1.94
C ASP A 162 10.47 4.65 1.16
N ILE A 163 9.81 4.50 0.01
CA ILE A 163 9.37 5.63 -0.82
C ILE A 163 8.31 6.46 -0.11
N ALA A 164 7.33 5.81 0.52
CA ALA A 164 6.30 6.48 1.29
C ALA A 164 6.88 7.29 2.44
N THR A 165 7.97 6.82 3.07
CA THR A 165 8.66 7.55 4.13
C THR A 165 9.24 8.86 3.61
N VAL A 166 9.89 8.84 2.44
CA VAL A 166 10.42 10.07 1.81
C VAL A 166 9.29 11.03 1.41
N ILE A 167 8.19 10.51 0.85
CA ILE A 167 7.01 11.34 0.52
C ILE A 167 6.42 11.95 1.80
N TYR A 168 6.26 11.17 2.86
CA TYR A 168 5.72 11.63 4.14
C TYR A 168 6.59 12.74 4.74
N ALA A 169 7.90 12.56 4.74
CA ALA A 169 8.85 13.57 5.18
C ALA A 169 8.75 14.86 4.38
N ALA A 170 8.61 14.74 3.05
CA ALA A 170 8.43 15.89 2.17
C ALA A 170 7.11 16.63 2.45
N VAL A 171 6.02 15.91 2.72
CA VAL A 171 4.70 16.51 3.01
C VAL A 171 4.66 17.18 4.38
N THR A 172 5.27 16.56 5.40
CA THR A 172 5.16 17.00 6.80
C THR A 172 6.31 17.90 7.27
N GLY A 173 7.42 17.92 6.52
CA GLY A 173 8.67 18.55 6.94
C GLY A 173 9.43 17.77 8.03
N GLN A 174 8.96 16.59 8.42
CA GLN A 174 9.63 15.74 9.40
C GLN A 174 10.73 14.92 8.70
N THR A 175 11.99 15.29 8.93
CA THR A 175 13.16 14.62 8.33
C THR A 175 13.95 13.74 9.31
N ASP A 176 13.52 13.69 10.56
CA ASP A 176 14.09 12.80 11.59
C ASP A 176 13.34 11.44 11.54
N TYR A 177 13.81 10.51 10.71
CA TYR A 177 13.30 9.13 10.62
C TYR A 177 14.45 8.11 10.57
#